data_AF-A0A7N5P738-F1
#
_entry.id   AF-A0A7N5P738-F1
#
_cell.length_a   1.000
_cell.length_b   1.000
_cell.length_c   1.000
_cell.angle_alpha   90.00
_cell.angle_beta   90.00
_cell.angle_gamma   90.00
#
_symmetry.space_group_name_H-M   'P 1'
#
loop_
_entity.id
_entity.type
_entity.pdbx_description
1 polymer ?
#
loop_
_entity_poly.entity_id
_entity_poly.type
_entity_poly.pdbx_seq_one_letter_code
_entity_poly.pdbx_strand_id
1 'polypeptide(L)'
;MKLKQRVVLLAILLVIFIFTKVFLIDNLDTSAANREDQRAFHRMMAGLRVELVPKLDHTLQSPWEIAAQWVVPREVYPEETPELGAIMHAMATKKIIKADVGYKGTQLKALLILEGGQKVVFKPKRYNRDYVVEGEPYAGYDRHNAEVAAFHLDRILGFRRAPLVVGRFVNLRTEIKPVATEQLLSTFLTVGNNTCFYGKCYYCRETEPACADGDTMEGSVTLWLPDVWPLQKHRHPWGRTYREGKLARWEYDESYCDAVKKTSPYDSGPRLLDIIDTAVFDYLIGNADRHHYESFQDDEGASMLILLDNAKSFGNPSLDERSILAPLYQCCIIRVSTWNRLNYLKNGVLKSALQSATAHDPISPVLSEPHLDAAEQRLLSVLATVKQCTDQFGPDAVLVEDRMPLSHLLEPCPFGPAVPGHPDLVVLQLPGLLRQRGLQDLQQLHRWHLHGPEGLGIGGDEMQSMGNG
;
A
#
# COMPACT_ATOMS: atom_id res chain seq x y z
N MET A 1 64.57 -8.01 -32.50
CA MET A 1 63.38 -7.77 -33.37
C MET A 1 63.64 -6.57 -34.27
N LYS A 2 63.36 -6.70 -35.57
CA LYS A 2 63.42 -5.57 -36.51
C LYS A 2 62.29 -4.57 -36.18
N LEU A 3 62.50 -3.27 -36.43
CA LEU A 3 61.55 -2.19 -36.09
C LEU A 3 60.11 -2.50 -36.54
N LYS A 4 59.95 -3.11 -37.72
CA LYS A 4 58.64 -3.55 -38.26
C LYS A 4 57.91 -4.53 -37.34
N GLN A 5 58.61 -5.48 -36.71
CA GLN A 5 58.00 -6.44 -35.77
C GLN A 5 57.56 -5.77 -34.47
N ARG A 6 58.26 -4.73 -34.00
CA ARG A 6 57.87 -3.99 -32.79
C ARG A 6 56.60 -3.16 -33.03
N VAL A 7 56.49 -2.53 -34.19
CA VAL A 7 55.30 -1.76 -34.58
C VAL A 7 54.08 -2.66 -34.72
N VAL A 8 54.23 -3.84 -35.33
CA VAL A 8 53.14 -4.82 -35.44
C VAL A 8 52.71 -5.34 -34.07
N LEU A 9 53.66 -5.64 -33.17
CA LEU A 9 53.34 -6.09 -31.82
C LEU A 9 52.60 -5.01 -31.01
N LEU A 10 53.04 -3.76 -31.12
CA LEU A 10 52.37 -2.61 -30.48
C LEU A 10 50.96 -2.40 -31.03
N ALA A 11 50.76 -2.50 -32.34
CA ALA A 11 49.44 -2.40 -32.95
C ALA A 11 48.50 -3.51 -32.47
N ILE A 12 48.99 -4.76 -32.41
CA ILE A 12 48.21 -5.90 -31.90
C ILE A 12 47.84 -5.70 -30.42
N LEU A 13 48.79 -5.26 -29.58
CA LEU A 13 48.52 -4.99 -28.16
C LEU A 13 47.54 -3.84 -27.97
N LEU A 14 47.61 -2.78 -28.80
CA LEU A 14 46.66 -1.68 -28.77
C LEU A 14 45.25 -2.12 -29.17
N VAL A 15 45.13 -2.97 -30.20
CA VAL A 15 43.86 -3.56 -30.62
C VAL A 15 43.31 -4.47 -29.52
N ILE A 16 44.12 -5.33 -28.92
CA ILE A 16 43.71 -6.18 -27.79
C ILE A 16 43.28 -5.32 -26.60
N PHE A 17 43.97 -4.23 -26.30
CA PHE A 17 43.62 -3.31 -25.21
C PHE A 17 42.31 -2.56 -25.49
N ILE A 18 42.09 -2.12 -26.73
CA ILE A 18 40.83 -1.50 -27.15
C ILE A 18 39.69 -2.52 -27.07
N PHE A 19 39.89 -3.75 -27.57
CA PHE A 19 38.89 -4.81 -27.48
C PHE A 19 38.63 -5.25 -26.05
N THR A 20 39.64 -5.38 -25.18
CA THR A 20 39.40 -5.68 -23.76
C THR A 20 38.73 -4.53 -23.03
N LYS A 21 39.04 -3.27 -23.34
CA LYS A 21 38.30 -2.12 -22.80
C LYS A 21 36.85 -2.09 -23.29
N VAL A 22 36.60 -2.27 -24.58
CA VAL A 22 35.24 -2.31 -25.14
C VAL A 22 34.46 -3.49 -24.55
N PHE A 23 35.07 -4.67 -24.46
CA PHE A 23 34.41 -5.86 -23.90
C PHE A 23 34.24 -5.79 -22.37
N LEU A 24 35.10 -5.06 -21.65
CA LEU A 24 34.91 -4.78 -20.21
C LEU A 24 33.86 -3.69 -19.99
N ILE A 25 33.83 -2.63 -20.82
CA ILE A 25 32.85 -1.55 -20.72
C ILE A 25 31.44 -2.06 -21.12
N ASP A 26 31.32 -2.82 -22.21
CA ASP A 26 30.05 -3.41 -22.66
C ASP A 26 29.53 -4.51 -21.72
N ASN A 27 30.40 -5.23 -21.00
CA ASN A 27 29.98 -6.19 -19.96
C ASN A 27 29.72 -5.54 -18.59
N LEU A 28 30.22 -4.33 -18.32
CA LEU A 28 29.90 -3.60 -17.08
C LEU A 28 28.47 -3.00 -17.13
N ASP A 29 27.96 -2.66 -18.32
CA ASP A 29 26.64 -2.03 -18.50
C ASP A 29 25.43 -3.00 -18.49
N THR A 30 25.67 -4.32 -18.38
CA THR A 30 24.62 -5.27 -17.98
C THR A 30 25.03 -6.03 -16.73
N SER A 31 25.15 -5.29 -15.63
CA SER A 31 25.38 -5.86 -14.30
C SER A 31 24.41 -7.00 -14.02
N ALA A 32 24.85 -8.02 -13.26
CA ALA A 32 23.98 -9.14 -12.87
C ALA A 32 22.68 -8.65 -12.22
N ALA A 33 22.72 -7.53 -11.48
CA ALA A 33 21.57 -6.86 -10.90
C ALA A 33 20.57 -6.37 -11.96
N ASN A 34 21.03 -5.72 -13.04
CA ASN A 34 20.15 -5.31 -14.14
C ASN A 34 19.47 -6.52 -14.81
N ARG A 35 20.19 -7.65 -14.96
CA ARG A 35 19.59 -8.89 -15.50
C ARG A 35 18.55 -9.49 -14.55
N GLU A 36 18.79 -9.40 -13.25
CA GLU A 36 17.85 -9.85 -12.21
C GLU A 36 16.58 -8.99 -12.20
N ASP A 37 16.73 -7.66 -12.25
CA ASP A 37 15.62 -6.71 -12.34
C ASP A 37 14.76 -6.95 -13.59
N GLN A 38 15.40 -7.19 -14.74
CA GLN A 38 14.70 -7.58 -15.96
C GLN A 38 13.91 -8.88 -15.77
N ARG A 39 14.50 -9.92 -15.18
CA ARG A 39 13.79 -11.19 -14.94
C ARG A 39 12.60 -10.99 -14.00
N ALA A 40 12.78 -10.26 -12.91
CA ALA A 40 11.71 -9.90 -11.99
C ALA A 40 10.59 -9.13 -12.71
N PHE A 41 10.93 -8.20 -13.61
CA PHE A 41 9.96 -7.51 -14.47
C PHE A 41 9.15 -8.45 -15.36
N HIS A 42 9.80 -9.39 -16.04
CA HIS A 42 9.09 -10.34 -16.90
C HIS A 42 8.18 -11.27 -16.10
N ARG A 43 8.61 -11.73 -14.92
CA ARG A 43 7.77 -12.53 -14.02
C ARG A 43 6.56 -11.76 -13.53
N MET A 44 6.77 -10.52 -13.08
CA MET A 44 5.68 -9.62 -12.70
C MET A 44 4.67 -9.45 -13.84
N MET A 45 5.12 -9.14 -15.06
CA MET A 45 4.25 -8.97 -16.22
C MET A 45 3.44 -10.25 -16.54
N ALA A 46 4.08 -11.42 -16.43
CA ALA A 46 3.40 -12.71 -16.64
C ALA A 46 2.34 -13.01 -15.56
N GLY A 47 2.56 -12.55 -14.32
CA GLY A 47 1.66 -12.74 -13.19
C GLY A 47 0.55 -11.69 -13.03
N LEU A 48 0.44 -10.69 -13.92
CA LEU A 48 -0.58 -9.64 -13.80
C LEU A 48 -2.00 -10.17 -13.98
N ARG A 49 -2.19 -11.10 -14.93
CA ARG A 49 -3.49 -11.72 -15.17
C ARG A 49 -3.68 -12.85 -14.18
N VAL A 50 -4.66 -12.68 -13.29
CA VAL A 50 -4.99 -13.66 -12.26
C VAL A 50 -6.31 -14.32 -12.62
N GLU A 51 -6.37 -15.64 -12.51
CA GLU A 51 -7.63 -16.38 -12.67
C GLU A 51 -8.35 -16.46 -11.32
N LEU A 52 -9.54 -15.87 -11.21
CA LEU A 52 -10.32 -15.87 -9.97
C LEU A 52 -11.08 -17.19 -9.79
N VAL A 53 -10.35 -18.27 -9.52
CA VAL A 53 -10.88 -19.61 -9.26
C VAL A 53 -10.83 -19.95 -7.77
N PRO A 54 -11.80 -20.71 -7.22
CA PRO A 54 -11.82 -21.08 -5.79
C PRO A 54 -10.73 -22.10 -5.40
N LYS A 55 -9.94 -22.58 -6.36
CA LYS A 55 -9.05 -23.73 -6.18
C LYS A 55 -7.74 -23.28 -5.52
N LEU A 56 -7.47 -23.83 -4.34
CA LEU A 56 -6.15 -23.81 -3.72
C LEU A 56 -5.46 -25.12 -4.06
N ASP A 57 -4.42 -25.05 -4.88
CA ASP A 57 -3.64 -26.24 -5.23
C ASP A 57 -2.71 -26.62 -4.07
N HIS A 58 -2.70 -27.91 -3.71
CA HIS A 58 -1.73 -28.49 -2.77
C HIS A 58 -1.72 -27.97 -1.31
N THR A 59 -2.82 -27.40 -0.81
CA THR A 59 -2.91 -26.98 0.60
C THR A 59 -4.27 -27.26 1.24
N LEU A 60 -4.27 -27.59 2.53
CA LEU A 60 -5.46 -27.70 3.39
C LEU A 60 -5.78 -26.39 4.12
N GLN A 61 -4.95 -25.36 3.96
CA GLN A 61 -5.12 -24.08 4.62
C GLN A 61 -6.26 -23.28 3.98
N SER A 62 -6.91 -22.46 4.79
CA SER A 62 -7.85 -21.46 4.29
C SER A 62 -7.12 -20.35 3.51
N PRO A 63 -7.79 -19.69 2.55
CA PRO A 63 -7.19 -18.54 1.84
C PRO A 63 -6.79 -17.41 2.81
N TRP A 64 -7.46 -17.30 3.94
CA TRP A 64 -7.19 -16.32 4.98
C TRP A 64 -5.87 -16.58 5.71
N GLU A 65 -5.60 -17.84 6.05
CA GLU A 65 -4.34 -18.24 6.68
C GLU A 65 -3.16 -18.03 5.74
N ILE A 66 -3.33 -18.36 4.45
CA ILE A 66 -2.28 -18.16 3.44
C ILE A 66 -1.96 -16.68 3.31
N ALA A 67 -2.98 -15.83 3.12
CA ALA A 67 -2.79 -14.38 3.02
C ALA A 67 -2.18 -13.78 4.29
N ALA A 68 -2.52 -14.30 5.48
CA ALA A 68 -1.95 -13.83 6.73
C ALA A 68 -0.47 -14.20 6.88
N GLN A 69 -0.06 -15.37 6.40
CA GLN A 69 1.32 -15.86 6.45
C GLN A 69 2.26 -15.13 5.48
N TRP A 70 1.71 -14.50 4.45
CA TRP A 70 2.47 -13.68 3.50
C TRP A 70 3.01 -12.38 4.09
N VAL A 71 2.34 -11.83 5.10
CA VAL A 71 2.69 -10.51 5.65
C VAL A 71 3.96 -10.61 6.49
N VAL A 72 4.97 -9.83 6.09
CA VAL A 72 6.26 -9.67 6.78
C VAL A 72 6.65 -8.18 6.78
N PRO A 73 7.70 -7.75 7.53
CA PRO A 73 7.99 -6.32 7.72
C PRO A 73 8.21 -5.47 6.45
N ARG A 74 8.61 -6.11 5.34
CA ARG A 74 8.97 -5.45 4.07
C ARG A 74 8.10 -5.82 2.88
N GLU A 75 7.07 -6.66 3.06
CA GLU A 75 6.08 -6.97 2.02
C GLU A 75 4.77 -7.52 2.63
N VAL A 76 3.63 -7.11 2.07
CA VAL A 76 2.29 -7.61 2.46
C VAL A 76 1.98 -8.92 1.75
N TYR A 77 2.55 -9.11 0.57
CA TYR A 77 2.46 -10.33 -0.22
C TYR A 77 3.79 -10.59 -0.93
N PRO A 78 4.17 -11.86 -1.16
CA PRO A 78 5.42 -12.20 -1.83
C PRO A 78 5.42 -11.83 -3.32
N GLU A 79 6.58 -11.88 -3.97
CA GLU A 79 6.68 -11.67 -5.43
C GLU A 79 5.89 -12.75 -6.20
N GLU A 80 6.04 -14.01 -5.80
CA GLU A 80 5.33 -15.15 -6.40
C GLU A 80 4.08 -15.45 -5.56
N THR A 81 2.90 -15.31 -6.17
CA THR A 81 1.61 -15.41 -5.46
C THR A 81 0.63 -16.37 -6.16
N PRO A 82 0.94 -17.69 -6.24
CA PRO A 82 0.10 -18.64 -6.95
C PRO A 82 -1.32 -18.75 -6.39
N GLU A 83 -1.53 -18.48 -5.09
CA GLU A 83 -2.83 -18.54 -4.43
C GLU A 83 -3.64 -17.23 -4.52
N LEU A 84 -3.10 -16.18 -5.15
CA LEU A 84 -3.75 -14.87 -5.19
C LEU A 84 -5.15 -14.94 -5.80
N GLY A 85 -5.31 -15.73 -6.86
CA GLY A 85 -6.60 -15.92 -7.53
C GLY A 85 -7.66 -16.51 -6.61
N ALA A 86 -7.29 -17.50 -5.79
CA ALA A 86 -8.19 -18.11 -4.82
C ALA A 86 -8.55 -17.18 -3.67
N ILE A 87 -7.60 -16.39 -3.19
CA ILE A 87 -7.83 -15.40 -2.12
C ILE A 87 -8.77 -14.30 -2.63
N MET A 88 -8.48 -13.71 -3.79
CA MET A 88 -9.32 -12.68 -4.40
C MET A 88 -10.72 -13.22 -4.75
N HIS A 89 -10.82 -14.45 -5.27
CA HIS A 89 -12.10 -15.12 -5.49
C HIS A 89 -12.88 -15.24 -4.19
N ALA A 90 -12.25 -15.68 -3.11
CA ALA A 90 -12.91 -15.82 -1.81
C ALA A 90 -13.37 -14.45 -1.27
N MET A 91 -12.58 -13.38 -1.42
CA MET A 91 -13.00 -12.02 -1.03
C MET A 91 -14.23 -11.55 -1.81
N ALA A 92 -14.28 -11.86 -3.11
CA ALA A 92 -15.38 -11.49 -4.00
C ALA A 92 -16.67 -12.29 -3.74
N THR A 93 -16.59 -13.55 -3.32
CA THR A 93 -17.76 -14.46 -3.32
C THR A 93 -18.17 -15.01 -1.96
N LYS A 94 -17.28 -15.06 -0.96
CA LYS A 94 -17.63 -15.64 0.35
C LYS A 94 -18.77 -14.87 1.01
N LYS A 95 -19.67 -15.63 1.64
CA LYS A 95 -20.84 -15.09 2.33
C LYS A 95 -20.42 -14.08 3.40
N ILE A 96 -21.10 -12.94 3.44
CA ILE A 96 -20.95 -11.96 4.52
C ILE A 96 -21.78 -12.46 5.72
N ILE A 97 -21.14 -12.63 6.86
CA ILE A 97 -21.75 -13.18 8.08
C ILE A 97 -21.97 -12.13 9.17
N LYS A 98 -21.28 -10.99 9.11
CA LYS A 98 -21.52 -9.79 9.93
C LYS A 98 -21.20 -8.54 9.13
N ALA A 99 -21.94 -7.47 9.38
CA ALA A 99 -21.68 -6.14 8.83
C ALA A 99 -21.84 -5.07 9.91
N ASP A 100 -20.92 -4.11 9.95
CA ASP A 100 -20.95 -3.00 10.90
C ASP A 100 -20.43 -1.71 10.23
N VAL A 101 -20.63 -0.57 10.88
CA VAL A 101 -19.97 0.67 10.48
C VAL A 101 -18.46 0.57 10.75
N GLY A 102 -17.63 1.21 9.91
CA GLY A 102 -16.21 1.35 10.22
C GLY A 102 -16.01 2.16 11.50
N TYR A 103 -15.29 1.63 12.48
CA TYR A 103 -15.25 2.21 13.84
C TYR A 103 -14.59 3.60 13.92
N LYS A 104 -13.83 4.04 12.90
CA LYS A 104 -13.13 5.34 12.83
C LYS A 104 -12.85 5.73 11.37
N GLY A 105 -12.81 7.03 11.09
CA GLY A 105 -12.43 7.57 9.78
C GLY A 105 -13.26 8.79 9.35
N THR A 106 -12.80 9.46 8.31
CA THR A 106 -13.47 10.63 7.75
C THR A 106 -14.52 10.27 6.70
N GLN A 107 -14.35 9.14 6.01
CA GLN A 107 -15.14 8.71 4.85
C GLN A 107 -15.98 7.47 5.13
N LEU A 108 -17.03 7.27 4.32
CA LEU A 108 -17.96 6.16 4.44
C LEU A 108 -17.30 4.83 4.10
N LYS A 109 -17.36 3.88 5.03
CA LYS A 109 -16.94 2.49 4.86
C LYS A 109 -17.70 1.57 5.82
N ALA A 110 -17.85 0.31 5.43
CA ALA A 110 -18.38 -0.75 6.29
C ALA A 110 -17.28 -1.74 6.66
N LEU A 111 -17.35 -2.28 7.88
CA LEU A 111 -16.57 -3.43 8.28
C LEU A 111 -17.43 -4.68 8.03
N LEU A 112 -16.93 -5.60 7.21
CA LEU A 112 -17.60 -6.87 6.96
C LEU A 112 -16.77 -8.01 7.53
N ILE A 113 -17.44 -9.08 7.93
CA ILE A 113 -16.81 -10.36 8.26
C ILE A 113 -17.31 -11.39 7.26
N LEU A 114 -16.39 -12.00 6.53
CA LEU A 114 -16.68 -13.07 5.58
C LEU A 114 -16.70 -14.42 6.30
N GLU A 115 -17.36 -15.41 5.69
CA GLU A 115 -17.29 -16.80 6.12
C GLU A 115 -15.83 -17.24 6.31
N GLY A 116 -15.56 -17.92 7.43
CA GLY A 116 -14.20 -18.18 7.91
C GLY A 116 -13.64 -17.10 8.84
N GLY A 117 -14.43 -16.08 9.18
CA GLY A 117 -14.08 -15.08 10.22
C GLY A 117 -13.17 -13.96 9.74
N GLN A 118 -12.82 -13.91 8.45
CA GLN A 118 -11.94 -12.89 7.89
C GLN A 118 -12.62 -11.52 7.87
N LYS A 119 -11.96 -10.52 8.47
CA LYS A 119 -12.38 -9.12 8.40
C LYS A 119 -11.99 -8.52 7.04
N VAL A 120 -12.86 -7.70 6.48
CA VAL A 120 -12.58 -6.90 5.28
C VAL A 120 -13.23 -5.51 5.41
N VAL A 121 -12.63 -4.51 4.78
CA VAL A 121 -13.23 -3.19 4.62
C VAL A 121 -13.98 -3.15 3.31
N PHE A 122 -15.23 -2.69 3.34
CA PHE A 122 -16.02 -2.42 2.15
C PHE A 122 -16.16 -0.92 1.94
N LYS A 123 -15.69 -0.40 0.80
CA LYS A 123 -15.92 0.98 0.37
C LYS A 123 -16.94 0.98 -0.77
N PRO A 124 -18.13 1.58 -0.58
CA PRO A 124 -19.17 1.56 -1.59
C PRO A 124 -18.85 2.51 -2.75
N LYS A 125 -19.38 2.21 -3.94
CA LYS A 125 -19.36 3.13 -5.08
C LYS A 125 -20.05 4.45 -4.73
N ARG A 126 -19.37 5.56 -5.03
CA ARG A 126 -19.89 6.92 -4.85
C ARG A 126 -20.02 7.71 -6.16
N TYR A 127 -19.24 7.34 -7.17
CA TYR A 127 -19.19 8.01 -8.46
C TYR A 127 -19.18 7.01 -9.62
N ASN A 128 -19.57 7.49 -10.80
CA ASN A 128 -19.34 6.76 -12.06
C ASN A 128 -17.86 6.83 -12.45
N ARG A 129 -17.41 5.90 -13.31
CA ARG A 129 -16.00 5.79 -13.73
C ARG A 129 -15.47 7.05 -14.43
N ASP A 130 -16.34 7.79 -15.11
CA ASP A 130 -15.99 8.99 -15.87
C ASP A 130 -16.23 10.30 -15.08
N TYR A 131 -16.61 10.20 -13.80
CA TYR A 131 -16.80 11.37 -12.97
C TYR A 131 -15.46 12.03 -12.65
N VAL A 132 -15.36 13.32 -12.93
CA VAL A 132 -14.19 14.14 -12.61
C VAL A 132 -14.43 14.90 -11.32
N VAL A 133 -13.52 14.72 -10.36
CA VAL A 133 -13.50 15.49 -9.11
C VAL A 133 -12.83 16.83 -9.35
N GLU A 134 -13.57 17.89 -9.07
CA GLU A 134 -13.12 19.28 -9.15
C GLU A 134 -12.82 19.84 -7.75
N GLY A 135 -12.15 20.99 -7.71
CA GLY A 135 -11.78 21.69 -6.48
C GLY A 135 -10.38 21.31 -5.98
N GLU A 136 -10.23 21.30 -4.65
CA GLU A 136 -8.95 20.99 -4.00
C GLU A 136 -8.44 19.59 -4.36
N PRO A 137 -7.11 19.36 -4.42
CA PRO A 137 -6.55 18.06 -4.79
C PRO A 137 -7.00 16.86 -3.91
N TYR A 138 -7.51 17.11 -2.71
CA TYR A 138 -8.01 16.10 -1.75
C TYR A 138 -9.55 16.03 -1.66
N ALA A 139 -10.26 16.71 -2.56
CA ALA A 139 -11.72 16.82 -2.57
C ALA A 139 -12.44 15.51 -2.94
N GLY A 140 -13.77 15.54 -2.79
CA GLY A 140 -14.66 14.44 -3.15
C GLY A 140 -14.67 13.27 -2.17
N TYR A 141 -15.52 12.28 -2.43
CA TYR A 141 -15.59 11.04 -1.66
C TYR A 141 -14.48 10.05 -2.04
N ASP A 142 -14.25 9.09 -1.16
CA ASP A 142 -13.49 7.88 -1.46
C ASP A 142 -14.10 7.15 -2.68
N ARG A 143 -13.24 6.74 -3.62
CA ARG A 143 -13.57 6.00 -4.84
C ARG A 143 -13.14 4.55 -4.69
N HIS A 144 -14.10 3.64 -4.74
CA HIS A 144 -13.86 2.20 -4.56
C HIS A 144 -12.95 1.61 -5.65
N ASN A 145 -13.14 2.04 -6.89
CA ASN A 145 -12.33 1.62 -8.03
C ASN A 145 -10.87 2.10 -7.92
N ALA A 146 -10.63 3.22 -7.23
CA ALA A 146 -9.28 3.71 -6.96
C ALA A 146 -8.50 2.77 -6.01
N GLU A 147 -9.15 2.16 -5.01
CA GLU A 147 -8.48 1.16 -4.14
C GLU A 147 -8.07 -0.08 -4.93
N VAL A 148 -8.94 -0.58 -5.82
CA VAL A 148 -8.63 -1.72 -6.69
C VAL A 148 -7.45 -1.40 -7.60
N ALA A 149 -7.51 -0.27 -8.31
CA ALA A 149 -6.45 0.16 -9.21
C ALA A 149 -5.12 0.39 -8.48
N ALA A 150 -5.17 0.99 -7.28
CA ALA A 150 -4.00 1.25 -6.45
C ALA A 150 -3.30 -0.04 -6.01
N PHE A 151 -4.06 -1.06 -5.59
CA PHE A 151 -3.50 -2.40 -5.28
C PHE A 151 -2.79 -3.02 -6.49
N HIS A 152 -3.40 -2.97 -7.68
CA HIS A 152 -2.76 -3.51 -8.87
C HIS A 152 -1.55 -2.68 -9.33
N LEU A 153 -1.56 -1.36 -9.14
CA LEU A 153 -0.38 -0.53 -9.41
C LEU A 153 0.77 -0.85 -8.44
N ASP A 154 0.48 -1.08 -7.16
CA ASP A 154 1.47 -1.52 -6.16
C ASP A 154 2.15 -2.83 -6.58
N ARG A 155 1.38 -3.77 -7.14
CA ARG A 155 1.91 -5.02 -7.75
C ARG A 155 2.80 -4.73 -8.95
N ILE A 156 2.36 -3.86 -9.86
CA ILE A 156 3.08 -3.51 -11.10
C ILE A 156 4.43 -2.83 -10.78
N LEU A 157 4.45 -1.96 -9.76
CA LEU A 157 5.67 -1.29 -9.30
C LEU A 157 6.57 -2.23 -8.47
N GLY A 158 6.07 -3.41 -8.10
CA GLY A 158 6.81 -4.37 -7.27
C GLY A 158 7.02 -3.88 -5.83
N PHE A 159 6.19 -2.95 -5.36
CA PHE A 159 6.28 -2.38 -4.02
C PHE A 159 5.77 -3.35 -2.95
N ARG A 160 4.66 -4.04 -3.23
CA ARG A 160 4.06 -5.05 -2.34
C ARG A 160 3.71 -4.53 -0.95
N ARG A 161 3.22 -3.29 -0.89
CA ARG A 161 2.93 -2.57 0.36
C ARG A 161 1.43 -2.31 0.57
N ALA A 162 0.59 -2.55 -0.44
CA ALA A 162 -0.85 -2.42 -0.32
C ALA A 162 -1.49 -3.74 0.15
N PRO A 163 -2.54 -3.70 0.99
CA PRO A 163 -3.37 -4.88 1.22
C PRO A 163 -4.05 -5.32 -0.08
N LEU A 164 -4.46 -6.59 -0.13
CA LEU A 164 -5.22 -7.13 -1.25
C LEU A 164 -6.57 -6.41 -1.37
N VAL A 165 -6.96 -6.05 -2.59
CA VAL A 165 -8.24 -5.41 -2.89
C VAL A 165 -8.89 -6.07 -4.10
N VAL A 166 -10.20 -6.32 -4.03
CA VAL A 166 -11.00 -6.82 -5.15
C VAL A 166 -12.33 -6.06 -5.23
N GLY A 167 -12.86 -5.88 -6.44
CA GLY A 167 -14.23 -5.42 -6.65
C GLY A 167 -15.27 -6.47 -6.25
N ARG A 168 -16.41 -6.02 -5.72
CA ARG A 168 -17.55 -6.89 -5.38
C ARG A 168 -18.88 -6.17 -5.58
N PHE A 169 -19.86 -6.90 -6.10
CA PHE A 169 -21.27 -6.52 -6.05
C PHE A 169 -21.91 -7.19 -4.84
N VAL A 170 -22.62 -6.41 -4.01
CA VAL A 170 -23.25 -6.86 -2.78
C VAL A 170 -24.72 -6.47 -2.80
N ASN A 171 -25.62 -7.43 -2.58
CA ASN A 171 -27.03 -7.12 -2.37
C ASN A 171 -27.27 -6.63 -0.94
N LEU A 172 -27.59 -5.34 -0.78
CA LEU A 172 -27.75 -4.72 0.53
C LEU A 172 -28.93 -5.32 1.33
N ARG A 173 -29.98 -5.77 0.65
CA ARG A 173 -31.17 -6.33 1.29
C ARG A 173 -30.94 -7.77 1.77
N THR A 174 -30.24 -8.59 1.01
CA THR A 174 -30.10 -10.03 1.29
C THR A 174 -28.75 -10.40 1.90
N GLU A 175 -27.69 -9.63 1.66
CA GLU A 175 -26.34 -9.92 2.17
C GLU A 175 -25.89 -9.01 3.32
N ILE A 176 -26.37 -7.76 3.40
CA ILE A 176 -25.94 -6.81 4.44
C ILE A 176 -26.96 -6.68 5.56
N LYS A 177 -28.17 -6.19 5.28
CA LYS A 177 -29.20 -5.93 6.31
C LYS A 177 -29.44 -7.10 7.28
N PRO A 178 -29.51 -8.37 6.85
CA PRO A 178 -29.78 -9.50 7.75
C PRO A 178 -28.65 -9.79 8.77
N VAL A 179 -27.44 -9.30 8.52
CA VAL A 179 -26.25 -9.54 9.34
C VAL A 179 -25.63 -8.24 9.88
N ALA A 180 -26.32 -7.11 9.70
CA ALA A 180 -25.87 -5.80 10.10
C ALA A 180 -26.13 -5.53 11.59
N THR A 181 -25.25 -4.79 12.23
CA THR A 181 -25.49 -4.24 13.57
C THR A 181 -26.63 -3.22 13.54
N GLU A 182 -27.29 -3.01 14.68
CA GLU A 182 -28.29 -1.92 14.84
C GLU A 182 -27.71 -0.55 14.46
N GLN A 183 -26.42 -0.34 14.73
CA GLN A 183 -25.72 0.90 14.40
C GLN A 183 -25.63 1.15 12.89
N LEU A 184 -25.41 0.10 12.09
CA LEU A 184 -25.40 0.20 10.63
C LEU A 184 -26.84 0.25 10.09
N LEU A 185 -27.74 -0.59 10.62
CA LEU A 185 -29.16 -0.64 10.24
C LEU A 185 -29.85 0.71 10.38
N SER A 186 -29.56 1.46 11.45
CA SER A 186 -30.15 2.78 11.69
C SER A 186 -29.75 3.84 10.66
N THR A 187 -28.83 3.53 9.75
CA THR A 187 -28.34 4.46 8.71
C THR A 187 -28.88 4.14 7.32
N PHE A 188 -29.67 3.07 7.19
CA PHE A 188 -30.30 2.72 5.93
C PHE A 188 -31.51 3.61 5.66
N LEU A 189 -31.65 3.99 4.40
CA LEU A 189 -32.78 4.71 3.85
C LEU A 189 -33.07 4.25 2.43
N THR A 190 -34.22 4.67 1.91
CA THR A 190 -34.60 4.44 0.51
C THR A 190 -34.61 5.77 -0.20
N VAL A 191 -33.87 5.88 -1.31
CA VAL A 191 -33.88 7.06 -2.18
C VAL A 191 -34.41 6.62 -3.54
N GLY A 192 -35.62 7.06 -3.90
CA GLY A 192 -36.33 6.54 -5.07
C GLY A 192 -36.61 5.04 -4.92
N ASN A 193 -36.09 4.23 -5.84
CA ASN A 193 -36.19 2.76 -5.79
C ASN A 193 -34.94 2.07 -5.24
N ASN A 194 -33.96 2.85 -4.77
CA ASN A 194 -32.64 2.34 -4.38
C ASN A 194 -32.52 2.22 -2.87
N THR A 195 -31.96 1.09 -2.41
CA THR A 195 -31.51 0.92 -1.02
C THR A 195 -30.18 1.67 -0.84
N CYS A 196 -30.13 2.56 0.15
CA CYS A 196 -28.96 3.38 0.44
C CYS A 196 -28.57 3.29 1.91
N PHE A 197 -27.34 3.66 2.24
CA PHE A 197 -26.92 3.92 3.62
C PHE A 197 -25.88 5.04 3.66
N TYR A 198 -25.90 5.83 4.74
CA TYR A 198 -24.91 6.89 4.96
C TYR A 198 -23.85 6.54 6.01
N GLY A 199 -24.02 5.43 6.74
CA GLY A 199 -23.07 4.94 7.73
C GLY A 199 -22.77 5.92 8.88
N LYS A 200 -21.66 5.71 9.59
CA LYS A 200 -21.20 6.62 10.65
C LYS A 200 -19.71 6.91 10.50
N CYS A 201 -19.38 8.16 10.22
CA CYS A 201 -18.03 8.69 10.04
C CYS A 201 -18.07 10.23 10.20
N TYR A 202 -16.91 10.89 10.23
CA TYR A 202 -16.84 12.35 10.46
C TYR A 202 -17.66 13.17 9.44
N TYR A 203 -17.59 12.83 8.15
CA TYR A 203 -18.32 13.49 7.07
C TYR A 203 -19.60 12.77 6.63
N CYS A 204 -20.00 11.69 7.31
CA CYS A 204 -21.19 10.94 6.94
C CYS A 204 -22.46 11.71 7.34
N ARG A 205 -23.37 11.91 6.39
CA ARG A 205 -24.64 12.64 6.57
C ARG A 205 -25.76 11.91 5.84
N GLU A 206 -26.98 11.96 6.38
CA GLU A 206 -28.16 11.37 5.75
C GLU A 206 -28.45 11.97 4.36
N THR A 207 -28.05 13.21 4.12
CA THR A 207 -28.16 13.91 2.83
C THR A 207 -27.15 13.44 1.77
N GLU A 208 -26.14 12.67 2.15
CA GLU A 208 -25.05 12.22 1.27
C GLU A 208 -24.84 10.70 1.32
N PRO A 209 -25.88 9.87 1.14
CA PRO A 209 -25.75 8.43 1.27
C PRO A 209 -25.02 7.81 0.07
N ALA A 210 -24.51 6.59 0.24
CA ALA A 210 -24.18 5.71 -0.88
C ALA A 210 -25.43 4.88 -1.24
N CYS A 211 -25.80 4.88 -2.51
CA CYS A 211 -26.98 4.19 -3.01
C CYS A 211 -26.60 3.03 -3.94
N ALA A 212 -27.29 1.91 -3.78
CA ALA A 212 -27.24 0.78 -4.71
C ALA A 212 -27.99 1.12 -6.02
N ASP A 213 -27.82 0.28 -7.04
CA ASP A 213 -28.77 0.19 -8.15
C ASP A 213 -29.84 -0.86 -7.79
N GLY A 214 -31.05 -0.40 -7.49
CA GLY A 214 -32.05 -1.18 -6.77
C GLY A 214 -31.52 -1.59 -5.40
N ASP A 215 -31.19 -2.87 -5.24
CA ASP A 215 -30.60 -3.41 -4.00
C ASP A 215 -29.12 -3.82 -4.16
N THR A 216 -28.57 -3.79 -5.38
CA THR A 216 -27.20 -4.25 -5.67
C THR A 216 -26.21 -3.09 -5.65
N MET A 217 -25.26 -3.14 -4.73
CA MET A 217 -24.22 -2.14 -4.57
C MET A 217 -22.87 -2.65 -5.05
N GLU A 218 -22.28 -1.93 -5.98
CA GLU A 218 -20.88 -2.08 -6.38
C GLU A 218 -19.97 -1.45 -5.31
N GLY A 219 -18.83 -2.08 -5.00
CA GLY A 219 -17.82 -1.53 -4.11
C GLY A 219 -16.50 -2.29 -4.16
N SER A 220 -15.53 -1.85 -3.37
CA SER A 220 -14.25 -2.54 -3.19
C SER A 220 -14.20 -3.23 -1.83
N VAL A 221 -13.53 -4.38 -1.80
CA VAL A 221 -13.29 -5.19 -0.61
C VAL A 221 -11.79 -5.23 -0.38
N THR A 222 -11.33 -4.63 0.72
CA THR A 222 -9.92 -4.63 1.13
C THR A 222 -9.72 -5.63 2.27
N LEU A 223 -8.75 -6.53 2.12
CA LEU A 223 -8.44 -7.53 3.13
C LEU A 223 -7.83 -6.87 4.38
N TRP A 224 -8.35 -7.21 5.56
CA TRP A 224 -7.78 -6.71 6.82
C TRP A 224 -6.43 -7.39 7.09
N LEU A 225 -5.43 -6.61 7.49
CA LEU A 225 -4.11 -7.13 7.84
C LEU A 225 -4.18 -7.99 9.13
N PRO A 226 -3.31 -8.99 9.30
CA PRO A 226 -3.33 -9.87 10.47
C PRO A 226 -3.12 -9.12 11.78
N ASP A 227 -3.83 -9.51 12.84
CA ASP A 227 -3.73 -8.85 14.16
C ASP A 227 -2.33 -8.96 14.80
N VAL A 228 -1.49 -9.91 14.35
CA VAL A 228 -0.07 -10.03 14.75
C VAL A 228 0.82 -8.91 14.23
N TRP A 229 0.32 -8.11 13.28
CA TRP A 229 1.01 -6.99 12.67
C TRP A 229 0.29 -5.66 13.00
N PRO A 230 0.34 -5.20 14.27
CA PRO A 230 -0.32 -3.96 14.67
C PRO A 230 0.32 -2.75 13.97
N LEU A 231 -0.53 -1.81 13.57
CA LEU A 231 -0.11 -0.63 12.81
C LEU A 231 0.28 0.53 13.75
N GLN A 232 1.34 1.23 13.40
CA GLN A 232 1.78 2.49 13.98
C GLN A 232 1.49 3.62 12.99
N LYS A 233 0.79 4.65 13.45
CA LYS A 233 0.47 5.83 12.65
C LYS A 233 1.54 6.91 12.81
N HIS A 234 2.01 7.44 11.68
CA HIS A 234 3.02 8.49 11.59
C HIS A 234 2.46 9.70 10.85
N ARG A 235 2.85 10.91 11.28
CA ARG A 235 2.56 12.13 10.51
C ARG A 235 3.48 12.21 9.30
N HIS A 236 2.91 12.44 8.13
CA HIS A 236 3.70 12.58 6.91
C HIS A 236 4.48 13.91 6.94
N PRO A 237 5.81 13.95 6.69
CA PRO A 237 6.57 15.20 6.71
C PRO A 237 6.08 16.20 5.65
N TRP A 238 5.72 15.69 4.47
CA TRP A 238 5.07 16.47 3.41
C TRP A 238 3.53 16.53 3.53
N GLY A 239 2.98 16.34 4.74
CA GLY A 239 1.54 16.47 4.95
C GLY A 239 1.07 17.92 4.73
N ARG A 240 -0.06 18.08 4.02
CA ARG A 240 -0.72 19.38 3.82
C ARG A 240 -1.30 19.93 5.14
N THR A 241 -1.61 21.22 5.16
CA THR A 241 -2.23 21.87 6.33
C THR A 241 -3.74 21.70 6.40
N TYR A 242 -4.40 21.47 5.25
CA TYR A 242 -5.86 21.44 5.10
C TYR A 242 -6.56 22.71 5.61
N ARG A 243 -5.84 23.84 5.57
CA ARG A 243 -6.34 25.14 6.00
C ARG A 243 -6.11 26.15 4.89
N GLU A 244 -7.19 26.76 4.45
CA GLU A 244 -7.16 27.82 3.46
C GLU A 244 -6.21 28.95 3.90
N GLY A 245 -5.39 29.43 2.97
CA GLY A 245 -4.41 30.49 3.22
C GLY A 245 -3.21 30.10 4.08
N LYS A 246 -3.06 28.83 4.49
CA LYS A 246 -1.92 28.37 5.31
C LYS A 246 -1.08 27.34 4.55
N LEU A 247 0.11 27.75 4.11
CA LEU A 247 1.09 26.86 3.51
C LEU A 247 1.78 25.98 4.57
N ALA A 248 2.06 24.72 4.23
CA ALA A 248 2.97 23.88 4.97
C ALA A 248 4.42 24.32 4.74
N ARG A 249 5.33 23.98 5.66
CA ARG A 249 6.73 24.40 5.56
C ARG A 249 7.39 23.95 4.26
N TRP A 250 7.11 22.72 3.84
CA TRP A 250 7.67 22.14 2.61
C TRP A 250 7.23 22.86 1.34
N GLU A 251 6.17 23.67 1.38
CA GLU A 251 5.65 24.40 0.22
C GLU A 251 6.45 25.68 -0.09
N TYR A 252 7.17 26.24 0.89
CA TYR A 252 7.95 27.48 0.72
C TYR A 252 9.43 27.38 1.12
N ASP A 253 9.84 26.32 1.83
CA ASP A 253 11.24 26.07 2.21
C ASP A 253 11.89 25.12 1.20
N GLU A 254 12.69 25.67 0.28
CA GLU A 254 13.41 24.87 -0.73
C GLU A 254 14.41 23.87 -0.12
N SER A 255 14.88 24.15 1.11
CA SER A 255 15.80 23.29 1.87
C SER A 255 15.09 22.33 2.83
N TYR A 256 13.76 22.20 2.72
CA TYR A 256 12.96 21.42 3.67
C TYR A 256 13.45 19.98 3.84
N CYS A 257 13.82 19.29 2.73
CA CYS A 257 14.30 17.92 2.83
C CYS A 257 15.62 17.79 3.62
N ASP A 258 16.49 18.80 3.63
CA ASP A 258 17.73 18.76 4.42
C ASP A 258 17.46 18.73 5.92
N ALA A 259 16.35 19.33 6.37
CA ALA A 259 15.89 19.22 7.75
C ALA A 259 15.27 17.83 8.02
N VAL A 260 14.51 17.29 7.06
CA VAL A 260 13.93 15.94 7.18
C VAL A 260 15.01 14.88 7.27
N LYS A 261 16.05 14.93 6.42
CA LYS A 261 17.22 14.04 6.43
C LYS A 261 18.01 14.02 7.75
N LYS A 262 17.75 14.95 8.67
CA LYS A 262 18.40 15.05 9.99
C LYS A 262 17.46 14.70 11.15
N THR A 263 16.24 14.26 10.83
CA THR A 263 15.19 14.01 11.83
C THR A 263 14.83 12.54 11.83
N SER A 264 14.94 11.87 12.98
CA SER A 264 14.45 10.50 13.16
C SER A 264 12.95 10.38 12.85
N PRO A 265 12.47 9.32 12.18
CA PRO A 265 13.21 8.15 11.70
C PRO A 265 13.73 8.27 10.24
N TYR A 266 13.86 9.48 9.70
CA TYR A 266 14.23 9.74 8.30
C TYR A 266 15.74 9.96 8.09
N ASP A 267 16.49 10.11 9.17
CA ASP A 267 17.93 10.30 9.21
C ASP A 267 18.74 9.01 8.99
N SER A 268 18.07 7.86 9.05
CA SER A 268 18.68 6.55 8.90
C SER A 268 17.67 5.51 8.39
N GLY A 269 18.17 4.34 7.96
CA GLY A 269 17.33 3.25 7.52
C GLY A 269 16.54 3.53 6.22
N PRO A 270 15.47 2.76 5.95
CA PRO A 270 14.77 2.79 4.66
C PRO A 270 13.68 3.87 4.57
N ARG A 271 13.34 4.52 5.69
CA ARG A 271 12.06 5.22 5.82
C ARG A 271 11.91 6.42 4.88
N LEU A 272 12.97 7.19 4.65
CA LEU A 272 12.93 8.31 3.71
C LEU A 272 12.74 7.82 2.26
N LEU A 273 13.43 6.74 1.88
CA LEU A 273 13.24 6.14 0.55
C LEU A 273 11.83 5.53 0.42
N ASP A 274 11.26 4.97 1.50
CA ASP A 274 9.87 4.49 1.50
C ASP A 274 8.88 5.63 1.25
N ILE A 275 9.11 6.80 1.83
CA ILE A 275 8.32 8.02 1.54
C ILE A 275 8.45 8.42 0.07
N ILE A 276 9.64 8.34 -0.51
CA ILE A 276 9.86 8.76 -1.90
C ILE A 276 9.18 7.79 -2.87
N ASP A 277 9.30 6.47 -2.66
CA ASP A 277 8.55 5.48 -3.43
C ASP A 277 7.03 5.71 -3.32
N THR A 278 6.57 6.05 -2.13
CA THR A 278 5.16 6.36 -1.87
C THR A 278 4.72 7.64 -2.57
N ALA A 279 5.58 8.66 -2.64
CA ALA A 279 5.31 9.89 -3.38
C ALA A 279 5.22 9.64 -4.89
N VAL A 280 6.08 8.76 -5.42
CA VAL A 280 5.98 8.30 -6.82
C VAL A 280 4.65 7.58 -7.04
N PHE A 281 4.29 6.63 -6.17
CA PHE A 281 3.02 5.92 -6.22
C PHE A 281 1.82 6.87 -6.19
N ASP A 282 1.78 7.76 -5.20
CA ASP A 282 0.70 8.73 -5.00
C ASP A 282 0.59 9.69 -6.17
N TYR A 283 1.71 10.09 -6.77
CA TYR A 283 1.68 10.98 -7.93
C TYR A 283 1.08 10.29 -9.15
N LEU A 284 1.45 9.03 -9.43
CA LEU A 284 0.89 8.26 -10.55
C LEU A 284 -0.64 8.12 -10.44
N ILE A 285 -1.14 7.87 -9.22
CA ILE A 285 -2.58 7.73 -8.97
C ILE A 285 -3.28 9.07 -8.71
N GLY A 286 -2.54 10.16 -8.50
CA GLY A 286 -3.10 11.47 -8.15
C GLY A 286 -3.68 11.54 -6.73
N ASN A 287 -3.06 10.87 -5.76
CA ASN A 287 -3.45 10.92 -4.35
C ASN A 287 -2.75 12.08 -3.62
N ALA A 288 -3.43 13.20 -3.47
CA ALA A 288 -2.90 14.36 -2.74
C ALA A 288 -3.24 14.35 -1.25
N ASP A 289 -3.85 13.28 -0.72
CA ASP A 289 -4.42 13.22 0.63
C ASP A 289 -3.61 12.34 1.61
N ARG A 290 -2.36 11.95 1.29
CA ARG A 290 -1.50 11.17 2.20
C ARG A 290 -0.86 12.05 3.30
N HIS A 291 -1.67 12.44 4.28
CA HIS A 291 -1.26 13.27 5.41
C HIS A 291 -0.71 12.49 6.62
N HIS A 292 -1.02 11.21 6.68
CA HIS A 292 -0.39 10.25 7.56
C HIS A 292 0.00 9.02 6.75
N TYR A 293 0.91 8.24 7.31
CA TYR A 293 1.22 6.92 6.81
C TYR A 293 1.30 5.95 7.98
N GLU A 294 1.20 4.66 7.68
CA GLU A 294 1.24 3.61 8.70
C GLU A 294 2.42 2.66 8.41
N SER A 295 2.99 2.10 9.48
CA SER A 295 4.00 1.03 9.44
C SER A 295 3.60 -0.04 10.44
N PHE A 296 4.21 -1.22 10.41
CA PHE A 296 4.09 -2.16 11.53
C PHE A 296 4.81 -1.59 12.77
N GLN A 297 4.31 -1.92 13.96
CA GLN A 297 4.96 -1.59 15.23
C GLN A 297 6.16 -2.52 15.49
N ASP A 298 7.12 -2.04 16.28
CA ASP A 298 8.18 -2.84 16.92
C ASP A 298 9.10 -3.66 16.00
N ASP A 299 9.67 -3.02 14.96
CA ASP A 299 10.69 -3.65 14.12
C ASP A 299 11.97 -2.82 13.96
N GLU A 300 12.31 -2.06 15.00
CA GLU A 300 13.53 -1.23 15.05
C GLU A 300 13.64 -0.21 13.90
N GLY A 301 12.51 0.16 13.30
CA GLY A 301 12.45 1.12 12.19
C GLY A 301 12.69 0.50 10.81
N ALA A 302 12.74 -0.83 10.71
CA ALA A 302 12.85 -1.54 9.44
C ALA A 302 11.54 -1.50 8.63
N SER A 303 10.39 -1.23 9.28
CA SER A 303 9.09 -1.50 8.68
C SER A 303 8.87 -0.58 7.52
N MET A 304 8.38 -1.17 6.45
CA MET A 304 7.92 -0.40 5.31
C MET A 304 6.73 0.49 5.68
N LEU A 305 6.58 1.53 4.88
CA LEU A 305 5.35 2.29 4.79
C LEU A 305 4.27 1.44 4.10
N ILE A 306 3.15 1.19 4.77
CA ILE A 306 2.01 0.44 4.22
C ILE A 306 1.10 1.38 3.42
N LEU A 307 0.79 1.01 2.18
CA LEU A 307 -0.04 1.81 1.27
C LEU A 307 -1.53 1.59 1.56
N LEU A 308 -2.01 2.15 2.67
CA LEU A 308 -3.41 2.14 3.08
C LEU A 308 -4.16 3.39 2.61
N ASP A 309 -5.50 3.25 2.52
CA ASP A 309 -6.46 4.30 2.18
C ASP A 309 -6.14 5.07 0.88
N ASN A 310 -6.10 4.35 -0.25
CA ASN A 310 -5.77 4.93 -1.56
C ASN A 310 -7.02 5.39 -2.34
N ALA A 311 -8.20 5.39 -1.71
CA ALA A 311 -9.47 5.76 -2.34
C ALA A 311 -9.60 7.23 -2.77
N LYS A 312 -8.72 8.12 -2.28
CA LYS A 312 -8.62 9.54 -2.67
C LYS A 312 -7.81 9.77 -3.95
N SER A 313 -7.63 8.72 -4.75
CA SER A 313 -6.87 8.72 -6.01
C SER A 313 -7.77 8.66 -7.24
N PHE A 314 -7.22 8.82 -8.44
CA PHE A 314 -7.95 8.76 -9.71
C PHE A 314 -9.20 9.66 -9.73
N GLY A 315 -9.07 10.87 -9.18
CA GLY A 315 -10.17 11.83 -9.14
C GLY A 315 -10.28 12.69 -10.39
N ASN A 316 -9.15 13.05 -10.98
CA ASN A 316 -9.11 13.92 -12.16
C ASN A 316 -8.01 13.43 -13.13
N PRO A 317 -8.35 13.01 -14.36
CA PRO A 317 -7.36 12.57 -15.36
C PRO A 317 -6.65 13.74 -16.07
N SER A 318 -7.18 14.97 -15.93
CA SER A 318 -6.67 16.16 -16.62
C SER A 318 -5.77 17.03 -15.74
N LEU A 319 -5.54 16.64 -14.47
CA LEU A 319 -4.73 17.37 -13.51
C LEU A 319 -3.59 16.49 -13.00
N ASP A 320 -2.37 16.98 -13.14
CA ASP A 320 -1.16 16.36 -12.59
C ASP A 320 -0.63 17.19 -11.42
N GLU A 321 -0.99 16.79 -10.20
CA GLU A 321 -0.66 17.53 -8.99
C GLU A 321 0.83 17.38 -8.62
N ARG A 322 1.67 18.24 -9.22
CA ARG A 322 3.14 18.21 -9.06
C ARG A 322 3.59 18.24 -7.60
N SER A 323 2.84 18.89 -6.71
CA SER A 323 3.24 18.99 -5.29
C SER A 323 3.29 17.63 -4.57
N ILE A 324 2.66 16.58 -5.10
CA ILE A 324 2.80 15.21 -4.57
C ILE A 324 4.26 14.71 -4.71
N LEU A 325 4.98 15.11 -5.77
CA LEU A 325 6.38 14.75 -5.97
C LEU A 325 7.37 15.56 -5.13
N ALA A 326 6.91 16.41 -4.21
CA ALA A 326 7.79 17.20 -3.34
C ALA A 326 8.89 16.39 -2.63
N PRO A 327 8.62 15.20 -2.06
CA PRO A 327 9.67 14.38 -1.49
C PRO A 327 10.77 14.02 -2.52
N LEU A 328 10.39 13.69 -3.75
CA LEU A 328 11.34 13.31 -4.80
C LEU A 328 12.18 14.51 -5.26
N TYR A 329 11.55 15.62 -5.65
CA TYR A 329 12.30 16.76 -6.22
C TYR A 329 13.04 17.59 -5.17
N GLN A 330 12.67 17.54 -3.88
CA GLN A 330 13.41 18.21 -2.81
C GLN A 330 14.55 17.36 -2.27
N CYS A 331 14.35 16.03 -2.14
CA CYS A 331 15.38 15.16 -1.60
C CYS A 331 16.39 14.70 -2.65
N CYS A 332 15.98 14.67 -3.92
CA CYS A 332 16.74 14.17 -5.06
C CYS A 332 17.45 12.85 -4.79
N ILE A 333 16.72 11.88 -4.22
CA ILE A 333 17.17 10.50 -4.09
C ILE A 333 16.04 9.57 -4.51
N ILE A 334 16.34 8.39 -5.04
CA ILE A 334 15.37 7.34 -5.38
C ILE A 334 16.07 5.98 -5.34
N ARG A 335 15.32 4.93 -5.02
CA ARG A 335 15.82 3.56 -5.10
C ARG A 335 16.19 3.16 -6.52
N VAL A 336 17.30 2.46 -6.67
CA VAL A 336 17.73 1.88 -7.95
C VAL A 336 16.65 0.93 -8.49
N SER A 337 16.06 0.07 -7.65
CA SER A 337 14.99 -0.84 -8.09
C SER A 337 13.75 -0.10 -8.58
N THR A 338 13.32 0.94 -7.88
CA THR A 338 12.21 1.80 -8.29
C THR A 338 12.53 2.48 -9.62
N TRP A 339 13.72 3.07 -9.76
CA TRP A 339 14.15 3.71 -11.00
C TRP A 339 14.15 2.74 -12.20
N ASN A 340 14.70 1.54 -12.01
CA ASN A 340 14.75 0.51 -13.05
C ASN A 340 13.34 0.06 -13.43
N ARG A 341 12.47 -0.19 -12.43
CA ARG A 341 11.06 -0.56 -12.63
C ARG A 341 10.31 0.48 -13.46
N LEU A 342 10.42 1.77 -13.11
CA LEU A 342 9.76 2.87 -13.82
C LEU A 342 10.23 2.95 -15.28
N ASN A 343 11.52 2.70 -15.54
CA ASN A 343 12.07 2.68 -16.89
C ASN A 343 11.55 1.54 -17.77
N TYR A 344 11.21 0.38 -17.20
CA TYR A 344 10.59 -0.71 -17.94
C TYR A 344 9.10 -0.47 -18.24
N LEU A 345 8.45 0.42 -17.48
CA LEU A 345 7.02 0.71 -17.59
C LEU A 345 6.68 1.84 -18.58
N LYS A 346 7.67 2.53 -19.15
CA LYS A 346 7.45 3.61 -20.13
C LYS A 346 6.91 3.10 -21.47
N ASN A 347 6.56 4.04 -22.36
CA ASN A 347 6.13 3.78 -23.74
C ASN A 347 4.81 2.98 -23.83
N GLY A 348 3.87 3.26 -22.93
CA GLY A 348 2.54 2.64 -22.89
C GLY A 348 2.49 1.32 -22.14
N VAL A 349 3.62 0.84 -21.61
CA VAL A 349 3.68 -0.43 -20.88
C VAL A 349 2.92 -0.33 -19.55
N LEU A 350 2.99 0.78 -18.83
CA LEU A 350 2.22 1.00 -17.59
C LEU A 350 0.72 0.91 -17.85
N LYS A 351 0.24 1.59 -18.89
CA LYS A 351 -1.17 1.51 -19.31
C LYS A 351 -1.59 0.07 -19.61
N SER A 352 -0.84 -0.65 -20.44
CA SER A 352 -1.14 -2.05 -20.78
C SER A 352 -1.07 -2.98 -19.56
N ALA A 353 -0.14 -2.74 -18.64
CA ALA A 353 -0.01 -3.48 -17.40
C ALA A 353 -1.23 -3.27 -16.49
N LEU A 354 -1.67 -2.02 -16.29
CA LEU A 354 -2.87 -1.69 -15.50
C LEU A 354 -4.13 -2.31 -16.11
N GLN A 355 -4.31 -2.23 -17.43
CA GLN A 355 -5.43 -2.87 -18.13
C GLN A 355 -5.41 -4.39 -17.91
N SER A 356 -4.25 -5.03 -18.09
CA SER A 356 -4.11 -6.49 -17.90
C SER A 356 -4.34 -6.93 -16.46
N ALA A 357 -3.80 -6.16 -15.50
CA ALA A 357 -3.88 -6.45 -14.08
C ALA A 357 -5.29 -6.28 -13.52
N THR A 358 -6.12 -5.43 -14.11
CA THR A 358 -7.49 -5.16 -13.62
C THR A 358 -8.58 -5.85 -14.45
N ALA A 359 -8.25 -6.45 -15.60
CA ALA A 359 -9.22 -7.04 -16.53
C ALA A 359 -10.04 -8.20 -15.93
N HIS A 360 -9.49 -8.91 -14.94
CA HIS A 360 -10.15 -10.05 -14.29
C HIS A 360 -10.98 -9.65 -13.07
N ASP A 361 -10.90 -8.39 -12.62
CA ASP A 361 -11.63 -7.94 -11.45
C ASP A 361 -13.15 -7.94 -11.73
N PRO A 362 -14.01 -8.37 -10.78
CA PRO A 362 -15.46 -8.42 -10.99
C PRO A 362 -16.09 -7.07 -11.38
N ILE A 363 -15.49 -5.94 -11.02
CA ILE A 363 -16.00 -4.60 -11.36
C ILE A 363 -15.32 -3.97 -12.59
N SER A 364 -14.64 -4.79 -13.41
CA SER A 364 -14.07 -4.37 -14.68
C SER A 364 -15.13 -3.74 -15.60
N PRO A 365 -14.86 -2.60 -16.26
CA PRO A 365 -13.61 -1.83 -16.22
C PRO A 365 -13.41 -1.08 -14.90
N VAL A 366 -12.19 -1.16 -14.34
CA VAL A 366 -11.83 -0.50 -13.06
C VAL A 366 -11.48 0.98 -13.26
N LEU A 367 -10.73 1.31 -14.32
CA LEU A 367 -10.38 2.68 -14.69
C LEU A 367 -10.95 3.01 -16.08
N SER A 368 -11.29 4.27 -16.30
CA SER A 368 -11.60 4.79 -17.63
C SER A 368 -10.30 5.03 -18.42
N GLU A 369 -10.42 5.09 -19.75
CA GLU A 369 -9.28 5.32 -20.64
C GLU A 369 -8.50 6.61 -20.32
N PRO A 370 -9.15 7.76 -20.02
CA PRO A 370 -8.42 8.97 -19.64
C PRO A 370 -7.54 8.81 -18.40
N HIS A 371 -7.95 8.01 -17.41
CA HIS A 371 -7.14 7.75 -16.22
C HIS A 371 -5.92 6.87 -16.51
N LEU A 372 -6.05 5.93 -17.45
CA LEU A 372 -4.93 5.11 -17.91
C LEU A 372 -3.91 5.95 -18.68
N ASP A 373 -4.38 6.86 -19.54
CA ASP A 373 -3.50 7.81 -20.26
C ASP A 373 -2.81 8.78 -19.29
N ALA A 374 -3.53 9.30 -18.29
CA ALA A 374 -2.96 10.17 -17.27
C ALA A 374 -1.85 9.48 -16.47
N ALA A 375 -2.02 8.19 -16.11
CA ALA A 375 -0.98 7.43 -15.41
C ALA A 375 0.33 7.33 -16.22
N GLU A 376 0.23 7.15 -17.54
CA GLU A 376 1.39 7.13 -18.44
C GLU A 376 2.06 8.52 -18.51
N GLN A 377 1.29 9.60 -18.64
CA GLN A 377 1.84 10.97 -18.63
C GLN A 377 2.56 11.28 -17.32
N ARG A 378 1.97 10.89 -16.18
CA ARG A 378 2.57 11.06 -14.85
C ARG A 378 3.86 10.25 -14.72
N LEU A 379 3.93 9.04 -15.28
CA LEU A 379 5.18 8.27 -15.31
C LEU A 379 6.31 9.05 -16.00
N LEU A 380 6.03 9.68 -17.14
CA LEU A 380 7.02 10.51 -17.84
C LEU A 380 7.49 11.70 -16.99
N SER A 381 6.57 12.33 -16.26
CA SER A 381 6.90 13.42 -15.32
C SER A 381 7.78 12.96 -14.15
N VAL A 382 7.56 11.74 -13.62
CA VAL A 382 8.44 11.14 -12.61
C VAL A 382 9.84 10.92 -13.19
N LEU A 383 9.93 10.30 -14.37
CA LEU A 383 11.21 10.04 -15.03
C LEU A 383 11.99 11.33 -15.33
N ALA A 384 11.29 12.37 -15.78
CA ALA A 384 11.87 13.68 -16.02
C ALA A 384 12.39 14.33 -14.73
N THR A 385 11.66 14.18 -13.62
CA THR A 385 12.06 14.70 -12.30
C THR A 385 13.33 14.01 -11.80
N VAL A 386 13.40 12.68 -11.89
CA VAL A 386 14.63 11.94 -11.51
C VAL A 386 15.79 12.36 -12.40
N LYS A 387 15.56 12.49 -13.72
CA LYS A 387 16.59 12.94 -14.66
C LYS A 387 17.14 14.33 -14.29
N GLN A 388 16.26 15.27 -13.94
CA GLN A 388 16.67 16.59 -13.48
C GLN A 388 17.56 16.49 -12.23
N CYS A 389 17.20 15.64 -11.26
CA CYS A 389 18.03 15.40 -10.09
C CYS A 389 19.39 14.79 -10.47
N THR A 390 19.44 13.80 -11.37
CA THR A 390 20.71 13.18 -11.79
C THR A 390 21.60 14.14 -12.58
N ASP A 391 21.02 15.01 -13.40
CA ASP A 391 21.75 16.02 -14.17
C ASP A 391 22.35 17.08 -13.23
N GLN A 392 21.68 17.39 -12.12
CA GLN A 392 22.11 18.39 -11.13
C GLN A 392 23.12 17.85 -10.10
N PHE A 393 22.89 16.65 -9.57
CA PHE A 393 23.65 16.11 -8.43
C PHE A 393 24.52 14.91 -8.77
N GLY A 394 24.41 14.37 -9.98
CA GLY A 394 25.09 13.16 -10.42
C GLY A 394 24.32 11.88 -10.04
N PRO A 395 24.46 10.79 -10.83
CA PRO A 395 23.72 9.54 -10.61
C PRO A 395 24.04 8.88 -9.27
N ASP A 396 25.31 8.90 -8.83
CA ASP A 396 25.75 8.25 -7.59
C ASP A 396 25.12 8.86 -6.33
N ALA A 397 24.76 10.15 -6.37
CA ALA A 397 24.11 10.82 -5.25
C ALA A 397 22.59 10.59 -5.22
N VAL A 398 21.99 10.37 -6.40
CA VAL A 398 20.53 10.29 -6.57
C VAL A 398 20.03 8.85 -6.53
N LEU A 399 20.76 7.92 -7.12
CA LEU A 399 20.37 6.51 -7.23
C LEU A 399 20.93 5.75 -6.02
N VAL A 400 20.05 5.42 -5.08
CA VAL A 400 20.40 4.76 -3.82
C VAL A 400 20.12 3.27 -3.93
N GLU A 401 21.14 2.45 -3.63
CA GLU A 401 21.03 0.99 -3.64
C GLU A 401 20.15 0.48 -2.48
N ASP A 402 19.31 -0.50 -2.77
CA ASP A 402 18.30 -1.05 -1.83
C ASP A 402 18.89 -1.86 -0.67
N ARG A 403 20.16 -2.22 -0.77
CA ARG A 403 20.80 -3.13 0.16
C ARG A 403 20.98 -2.43 1.51
N MET A 404 20.03 -2.66 2.41
CA MET A 404 20.39 -2.69 3.83
C MET A 404 21.60 -3.63 3.97
N PRO A 405 22.72 -3.17 4.53
CA PRO A 405 23.78 -4.08 4.87
C PRO A 405 23.19 -5.22 5.72
N LEU A 406 23.38 -6.45 5.27
CA LEU A 406 22.94 -7.71 5.89
C LEU A 406 23.44 -7.91 7.33
N SER A 407 24.13 -6.94 7.93
CA SER A 407 24.66 -7.01 9.29
C SER A 407 23.58 -6.99 10.38
N HIS A 408 22.33 -6.63 10.07
CA HIS A 408 21.23 -6.59 11.05
C HIS A 408 20.15 -7.67 10.87
N LEU A 409 20.22 -8.50 9.82
CA LEU A 409 19.28 -9.60 9.59
C LEU A 409 19.90 -10.99 9.84
N LEU A 410 21.14 -11.02 10.34
CA LEU A 410 21.85 -12.24 10.74
C LEU A 410 22.12 -12.23 12.25
N GLU A 411 21.11 -11.95 13.08
CA GLU A 411 21.05 -12.66 14.36
C GLU A 411 20.23 -13.92 14.13
N PRO A 412 20.84 -15.12 14.22
CA PRO A 412 20.07 -16.35 14.18
C PRO A 412 19.08 -16.34 15.35
N CYS A 413 17.81 -16.66 15.07
CA CYS A 413 16.89 -17.16 16.09
C CYS A 413 17.63 -18.14 17.01
N PRO A 414 17.40 -18.15 18.33
CA PRO A 414 18.19 -18.90 19.32
C PRO A 414 17.88 -20.41 19.31
N PHE A 415 17.82 -21.03 18.13
CA PHE A 415 17.81 -22.46 17.95
C PHE A 415 19.08 -22.82 17.16
N GLY A 416 20.10 -23.24 17.91
CA GLY A 416 21.42 -23.59 17.37
C GLY A 416 21.40 -24.73 16.35
N PRO A 417 22.51 -24.96 15.63
CA PRO A 417 22.55 -25.88 14.50
C PRO A 417 22.36 -27.33 14.95
N ALA A 418 21.54 -28.06 14.17
CA ALA A 418 21.35 -29.49 14.33
C ALA A 418 22.67 -30.25 14.08
N VAL A 419 23.07 -31.07 15.06
CA VAL A 419 24.19 -32.01 14.93
C VAL A 419 23.69 -33.27 14.20
N PRO A 420 24.39 -33.78 13.17
CA PRO A 420 24.00 -34.99 12.46
C PRO A 420 24.58 -36.24 13.15
N GLY A 421 23.71 -37.18 13.56
CA GLY A 421 24.19 -38.50 14.02
C GLY A 421 23.17 -39.36 14.77
N HIS A 422 22.65 -40.36 14.06
CA HIS A 422 22.01 -41.61 14.49
C HIS A 422 20.56 -41.63 15.05
N PRO A 423 19.81 -42.70 14.71
CA PRO A 423 18.38 -42.83 14.97
C PRO A 423 18.16 -43.48 16.35
N ASP A 424 17.21 -42.98 17.11
CA ASP A 424 16.26 -43.81 17.86
C ASP A 424 15.23 -42.94 18.60
N LEU A 425 14.03 -43.51 18.71
CA LEU A 425 12.84 -43.03 19.41
C LEU A 425 13.09 -42.02 20.55
N VAL A 426 12.52 -40.82 20.44
CA VAL A 426 12.12 -40.02 21.60
C VAL A 426 10.70 -39.53 21.41
N VAL A 427 9.87 -39.93 22.37
CA VAL A 427 8.47 -39.56 22.60
C VAL A 427 8.27 -38.04 22.50
N LEU A 428 7.26 -37.61 21.73
CA LEU A 428 6.79 -36.22 21.66
C LEU A 428 6.33 -35.75 23.05
N GLN A 429 7.22 -35.08 23.78
CA GLN A 429 6.88 -34.26 24.93
C GLN A 429 6.89 -32.78 24.49
N LEU A 430 5.68 -32.24 24.28
CA LEU A 430 5.43 -30.81 24.07
C LEU A 430 5.90 -30.00 25.30
N PRO A 431 6.78 -28.99 25.17
CA PRO A 431 7.03 -28.04 26.24
C PRO A 431 6.03 -26.88 26.16
N GLY A 432 5.00 -26.92 27.00
CA GLY A 432 4.85 -25.96 28.10
C GLY A 432 4.77 -24.44 27.86
N LEU A 433 4.60 -23.90 26.65
CA LEU A 433 4.49 -22.44 26.41
C LEU A 433 3.09 -21.95 25.99
N LEU A 434 2.07 -22.78 26.23
CA LEU A 434 0.64 -22.42 26.06
C LEU A 434 -0.13 -22.29 27.38
N ARG A 435 0.56 -22.34 28.54
CA ARG A 435 -0.12 -22.34 29.86
C ARG A 435 0.14 -21.13 30.76
N GLN A 436 0.88 -20.12 30.31
CA GLN A 436 1.12 -18.90 31.11
C GLN A 436 0.60 -17.59 30.51
N ARG A 437 0.09 -17.56 29.27
CA ARG A 437 -0.71 -16.41 28.78
C ARG A 437 -2.23 -16.62 28.85
N GLY A 438 -2.69 -17.85 29.06
CA GLY A 438 -4.11 -18.16 29.29
C GLY A 438 -4.63 -17.91 30.71
N LEU A 439 -3.83 -17.32 31.61
CA LEU A 439 -4.23 -17.03 33.00
C LEU A 439 -4.23 -15.55 33.39
N GLN A 440 -3.79 -14.65 32.49
CA GLN A 440 -3.97 -13.20 32.68
C GLN A 440 -5.23 -12.67 31.99
N ASP A 441 -5.72 -13.33 30.93
CA ASP A 441 -6.94 -12.94 30.22
C ASP A 441 -8.26 -13.40 30.89
N LEU A 442 -8.18 -14.30 31.88
CA LEU A 442 -9.35 -14.72 32.68
C LEU A 442 -9.60 -13.82 33.92
N GLN A 443 -8.73 -12.87 34.23
CA GLN A 443 -8.95 -11.89 35.31
C GLN A 443 -9.35 -10.49 34.84
N GLN A 444 -9.31 -10.21 33.52
CA GLN A 444 -9.88 -8.97 32.96
C GLN A 444 -11.30 -9.12 32.39
N LEU A 445 -11.76 -10.36 32.13
CA LEU A 445 -13.14 -10.64 31.70
C LEU A 445 -14.14 -10.81 32.86
N HIS A 446 -13.72 -10.71 34.12
CA HIS A 446 -14.61 -10.74 35.29
C HIS A 446 -14.86 -9.38 35.96
N ARG A 447 -14.37 -8.27 35.37
CA ARG A 447 -14.53 -6.91 35.91
C ARG A 447 -15.46 -6.00 35.09
N TRP A 448 -16.20 -6.57 34.13
CA TRP A 448 -17.19 -5.87 33.31
C TRP A 448 -18.65 -6.32 33.54
N HIS A 449 -18.90 -7.20 34.52
CA HIS A 449 -20.26 -7.72 34.80
C HIS A 449 -20.84 -7.48 36.19
N LEU A 450 -20.19 -6.67 37.03
CA LEU A 450 -20.77 -6.24 38.30
C LEU A 450 -20.48 -4.75 38.48
N HIS A 451 -21.54 -3.95 38.31
CA HIS A 451 -21.73 -2.52 38.62
C HIS A 451 -22.19 -1.71 37.40
N GLY A 452 -23.52 -1.66 37.24
CA GLY A 452 -24.21 -0.59 36.53
C GLY A 452 -24.19 0.73 37.32
N PRO A 453 -24.61 1.84 36.71
CA PRO A 453 -24.34 3.18 37.21
C PRO A 453 -25.40 3.62 38.23
N GLU A 454 -24.96 3.97 39.44
CA GLU A 454 -25.71 4.83 40.36
C GLU A 454 -24.87 6.05 40.71
N GLY A 455 -25.52 7.22 40.67
CA GLY A 455 -24.90 8.52 40.64
C GLY A 455 -24.48 9.10 41.99
N LEU A 456 -23.85 10.27 41.89
CA LEU A 456 -23.66 11.35 42.86
C LEU A 456 -22.99 12.47 42.01
N GLY A 457 -23.46 13.71 41.88
CA GLY A 457 -24.30 14.50 42.76
C GLY A 457 -23.49 15.68 43.34
N ILE A 458 -23.43 16.78 42.58
CA ILE A 458 -23.45 18.21 43.01
C ILE A 458 -22.31 18.77 43.88
N GLY A 459 -21.80 19.94 43.43
CA GLY A 459 -21.11 20.99 44.19
C GLY A 459 -19.97 21.60 43.36
N GLY A 460 -19.95 22.85 42.90
CA GLY A 460 -20.56 24.09 43.39
C GLY A 460 -19.42 25.11 43.63
N ASP A 461 -19.52 26.29 42.99
CA ASP A 461 -18.70 27.51 43.11
C ASP A 461 -17.31 27.49 42.42
N GLU A 462 -16.84 28.52 41.71
CA GLU A 462 -17.12 29.95 41.84
C GLU A 462 -16.84 30.71 40.53
N MET A 463 -17.63 31.76 40.29
CA MET A 463 -17.64 32.64 39.12
C MET A 463 -16.94 33.96 39.47
N GLN A 464 -15.99 34.43 38.65
CA GLN A 464 -15.69 35.87 38.55
C GLN A 464 -15.41 36.30 37.11
N SER A 465 -16.25 37.23 36.67
CA SER A 465 -16.15 38.04 35.46
C SER A 465 -15.13 39.16 35.62
N MET A 466 -14.50 39.58 34.52
CA MET A 466 -14.25 40.97 34.06
C MET A 466 -13.69 40.83 32.63
N GLY A 467 -14.02 41.61 31.60
CA GLY A 467 -14.78 42.84 31.44
C GLY A 467 -14.41 43.39 30.05
N ASN A 468 -15.36 44.09 29.42
CA ASN A 468 -15.21 44.75 28.12
C ASN A 468 -13.97 45.66 28.01
N GLY A 469 -13.41 45.70 26.81
CA GLY A 469 -12.44 46.68 26.31
C GLY A 469 -12.24 46.48 24.82
#